data_AF-A0A3B8PNL5-F1
#
_entry.id   AF-A0A3B8PNL5-F1
#
_cell.length_a   1.000
_cell.length_b   1.000
_cell.length_c   1.000
_cell.angle_alpha   90.00
_cell.angle_beta   90.00
_cell.angle_gamma   90.00
#
_symmetry.space_group_name_H-M   'P 1'
#
loop_
_entity.id
_entity.type
_entity.pdbx_description
1 polymer ?
#
loop_
_entity_poly.entity_id
_entity_poly.type
_entity_poly.pdbx_seq_one_letter_code
_entity_poly.pdbx_strand_id
1 'polypeptide(L)'
;MPIREKIAGEPEDGWVTWTIVMQQELTGPVAFVVSWDLKTGDGGGEGDDDEDEQSAASNQVQVQPPVALDLDNDNITGELVIRKDDALEVKWPDDGQLEGLEFIDVRELKLLPTSGSVAFRFHVQPVSLEISTRKFESEKVVQTVVSRALVEMVINKNGTASVRARYRLKSSERQRLRVDLPGESNVSEIFVDQGRVPVEKAGDDQEAPEGWTAYSLNVAGTTTDEEFFLSIR
;
A
#
# COMPACT_ATOMS: atom_id res chain seq x y z
N MET A 1 -2.74 -13.75 21.24
CA MET A 1 -2.05 -13.88 22.55
C MET A 1 -2.48 -12.71 23.42
N PRO A 2 -3.02 -12.91 24.63
CA PRO A 2 -3.49 -11.78 25.42
C PRO A 2 -2.31 -11.09 26.11
N ILE A 3 -2.05 -9.84 25.72
CA ILE A 3 -1.17 -8.92 26.42
C ILE A 3 -1.87 -8.52 27.73
N ARG A 4 -1.15 -8.56 28.86
CA ARG A 4 -1.68 -8.12 30.16
C ARG A 4 -1.62 -6.62 30.28
N GLU A 5 -0.47 -6.06 29.93
CA GLU A 5 -0.18 -4.64 30.11
C GLU A 5 0.84 -4.18 29.06
N LYS A 6 0.67 -2.94 28.59
CA LYS A 6 1.60 -2.25 27.71
C LYS A 6 1.91 -0.90 28.37
N ILE A 7 3.14 -0.71 28.80
CA ILE A 7 3.59 0.51 29.49
C ILE A 7 4.55 1.25 28.57
N ALA A 8 4.28 2.53 28.29
CA ALA A 8 5.23 3.41 27.63
C ALA A 8 6.05 4.16 28.69
N GLY A 9 7.37 4.16 28.52
CA GLY A 9 8.27 5.05 29.26
C GLY A 9 8.19 6.48 28.76
N GLU A 10 8.88 7.39 29.47
CA GLU A 10 9.10 8.74 28.97
C GLU A 10 10.06 8.70 27.76
N PRO A 11 9.87 9.58 26.76
CA PRO A 11 10.78 9.63 25.62
C PRO A 11 12.18 10.08 26.05
N GLU A 12 13.20 9.32 25.69
CA GLU A 12 14.62 9.64 25.93
C GLU A 12 15.37 9.58 24.59
N ASP A 13 16.07 10.65 24.23
CA ASP A 13 16.82 10.77 22.96
C ASP A 13 16.00 10.41 21.69
N GLY A 14 14.71 10.74 21.70
CA GLY A 14 13.79 10.44 20.58
C GLY A 14 13.26 9.00 20.55
N TRP A 15 13.67 8.15 21.50
CA TRP A 15 13.19 6.79 21.67
C TRP A 15 12.09 6.72 22.72
N VAL A 16 11.14 5.79 22.53
CA VAL A 16 10.14 5.45 23.54
C VAL A 16 10.29 3.98 23.87
N THR A 17 10.69 3.68 25.10
CA THR A 17 10.77 2.30 25.57
C THR A 17 9.38 1.78 25.92
N TRP A 18 9.03 0.63 25.38
CA TRP A 18 7.77 -0.06 25.66
C TRP A 18 8.03 -1.34 26.44
N THR A 19 7.47 -1.44 27.65
CA THR A 19 7.44 -2.70 28.39
C THR A 19 6.15 -3.43 28.08
N ILE A 20 6.27 -4.65 27.55
CA ILE A 20 5.14 -5.51 27.22
C ILE A 20 5.08 -6.66 28.23
N VAL A 21 4.04 -6.69 29.05
CA VAL A 21 3.81 -7.75 30.04
C VAL A 21 2.78 -8.73 29.51
N MET A 22 3.16 -10.00 29.43
CA MET A 22 2.25 -11.08 29.00
C MET A 22 1.41 -11.59 30.18
N GLN A 23 0.20 -12.10 29.92
CA GLN A 23 -0.68 -12.63 30.98
C GLN A 23 -0.14 -13.89 31.66
N GLN A 24 0.69 -14.64 30.94
CA GLN A 24 1.35 -15.84 31.41
C GLN A 24 2.75 -15.88 30.81
N GLU A 25 3.63 -16.66 31.42
CA GLU A 25 4.94 -16.95 30.86
C GLU A 25 4.79 -17.63 29.49
N LEU A 26 5.53 -17.15 28.49
CA LEU A 26 5.53 -17.70 27.15
C LEU A 26 6.89 -18.33 26.87
N THR A 27 6.91 -19.64 26.75
CA THR A 27 8.11 -20.41 26.38
C THR A 27 8.00 -20.80 24.91
N GLY A 28 8.41 -19.92 24.00
CA GLY A 28 8.38 -20.16 22.56
C GLY A 28 8.42 -18.85 21.75
N PRO A 29 8.42 -18.93 20.40
CA PRO A 29 8.42 -17.75 19.55
C PRO A 29 7.17 -16.88 19.80
N VAL A 30 7.37 -15.60 20.07
CA VAL A 30 6.31 -14.61 20.23
C VAL A 30 6.50 -13.53 19.17
N ALA A 31 5.47 -13.29 18.37
CA ALA A 31 5.48 -12.24 17.36
C ALA A 31 4.79 -10.98 17.89
N PHE A 32 5.44 -9.84 17.70
CA PHE A 32 4.88 -8.53 17.98
C PHE A 32 4.82 -7.72 16.69
N VAL A 33 3.70 -7.03 16.47
CA VAL A 33 3.56 -6.07 15.39
C VAL A 33 3.66 -4.68 16.01
N VAL A 34 4.65 -3.91 15.56
CA VAL A 34 4.86 -2.52 15.98
C VAL A 34 4.64 -1.64 14.76
N SER A 35 3.79 -0.63 14.91
CA SER A 35 3.50 0.35 13.87
C SER A 35 3.57 1.72 14.48
N TRP A 36 4.27 2.62 13.80
CA TRP A 36 4.44 4.01 14.22
C TRP A 36 4.55 4.90 12.98
N ASP A 37 4.16 6.16 13.15
CA ASP A 37 4.28 7.17 12.11
C ASP A 37 5.54 7.99 12.38
N LEU A 38 6.43 8.03 11.39
CA LEU A 38 7.57 8.96 11.39
C LEU A 38 7.12 10.27 10.72
N LYS A 39 7.27 11.38 11.42
CA LYS A 39 7.12 12.70 10.80
C LYS A 39 8.36 12.97 9.95
N THR A 40 8.15 13.31 8.69
CA THR A 40 9.22 13.85 7.86
C THR A 40 9.44 15.31 8.29
N GLY A 41 10.68 15.70 8.60
CA GLY A 41 10.97 17.09 8.92
C GLY A 41 10.75 17.95 7.69
N ASP A 42 10.06 19.10 7.83
CA ASP A 42 10.23 20.17 6.85
C ASP A 42 11.72 20.50 6.85
N GLY A 43 12.38 20.45 5.69
CA GLY A 43 13.81 20.67 5.54
C GLY A 43 14.27 22.09 5.88
N GLY A 44 14.09 22.51 7.13
CA GLY A 44 14.65 23.72 7.72
C GLY A 44 16.11 23.49 8.07
N GLY A 45 16.96 23.35 7.06
CA GLY A 45 18.38 23.63 7.22
C GLY A 45 18.57 25.14 7.27
N GLU A 46 19.03 25.66 8.40
CA GLU A 46 19.58 27.02 8.48
C GLU A 46 20.81 27.08 7.55
N GLY A 47 20.67 27.66 6.36
CA GLY A 47 21.75 27.78 5.39
C GLY A 47 21.35 28.53 4.12
N ASP A 48 21.62 29.84 4.14
CA ASP A 48 21.65 30.84 3.07
C ASP A 48 20.42 31.06 2.17
N ASP A 49 19.96 32.31 2.21
CA ASP A 49 19.04 32.94 1.27
C ASP A 49 19.62 32.90 -0.15
N ASP A 50 19.10 32.02 -1.00
CA ASP A 50 19.08 32.22 -2.45
C ASP A 50 17.66 31.93 -2.96
N GLU A 51 16.89 33.02 -3.12
CA GLU A 51 15.61 33.02 -3.79
C GLU A 51 15.81 32.75 -5.28
N ASP A 52 15.72 31.48 -5.72
CA ASP A 52 15.20 31.10 -7.04
C ASP A 52 15.07 29.56 -7.17
N GLU A 53 13.97 29.13 -7.82
CA GLU A 53 13.54 27.75 -8.11
C GLU A 53 12.75 27.01 -7.00
N GLN A 54 11.45 26.84 -7.28
CA GLN A 54 10.52 25.92 -6.62
C GLN A 54 10.96 24.46 -6.82
N SER A 55 12.03 24.05 -6.14
CA SER A 55 12.42 22.66 -6.00
C SER A 55 11.53 22.01 -4.93
N ALA A 56 10.76 21.00 -5.33
CA ALA A 56 10.06 20.12 -4.40
C ALA A 56 11.06 19.62 -3.34
N ALA A 57 10.89 20.05 -2.09
CA ALA A 57 11.82 19.78 -1.01
C ALA A 57 12.03 18.26 -0.85
N SER A 58 13.29 17.83 -0.88
CA SER A 58 13.67 16.47 -0.53
C SER A 58 13.76 16.35 0.99
N ASN A 59 12.93 15.50 1.60
CA ASN A 59 12.96 15.27 3.04
C ASN A 59 13.80 14.02 3.34
N GLN A 60 14.82 14.17 4.20
CA GLN A 60 15.54 13.04 4.76
C GLN A 60 14.76 12.45 5.94
N VAL A 61 14.75 11.12 6.02
CA VAL A 61 14.10 10.36 7.09
C VAL A 61 15.06 9.26 7.52
N GLN A 62 15.37 9.22 8.82
CA GLN A 62 16.12 8.13 9.40
C GLN A 62 15.15 7.05 9.87
N VAL A 63 15.27 5.85 9.30
CA VAL A 63 14.46 4.69 9.66
C VAL A 63 15.30 3.76 10.52
N GLN A 64 14.85 3.56 11.75
CA GLN A 64 15.47 2.64 12.71
C GLN A 64 14.42 1.59 13.11
N PRO A 65 14.66 0.29 12.85
CA PRO A 65 13.80 -0.77 13.33
C PRO A 65 13.71 -0.77 14.87
N PRO A 66 12.64 -1.32 15.46
CA PRO A 66 12.55 -1.50 16.90
C PRO A 66 13.69 -2.40 17.39
N VAL A 67 14.29 -2.01 18.52
CA VAL A 67 15.38 -2.75 19.17
C VAL A 67 14.83 -3.45 20.41
N ALA A 68 15.18 -4.73 20.57
CA ALA A 68 14.90 -5.45 21.80
C ALA A 68 16.00 -5.13 22.84
N LEU A 69 15.62 -4.61 24.01
CA LEU A 69 16.59 -4.21 25.04
C LEU A 69 17.12 -5.38 25.89
N ASP A 70 16.31 -6.41 26.08
CA ASP A 70 16.64 -7.56 26.96
C ASP A 70 17.16 -8.79 26.18
N LEU A 71 17.65 -8.59 24.94
CA LEU A 71 18.18 -9.67 24.08
C LEU A 71 19.62 -9.40 23.66
N ASP A 72 20.33 -10.48 23.33
CA ASP A 72 21.63 -10.42 22.65
C ASP A 72 21.43 -9.99 21.20
N ASN A 73 21.68 -8.70 20.93
CA ASN A 73 21.44 -8.07 19.64
C ASN A 73 22.41 -8.52 18.54
N ASP A 74 23.48 -9.23 18.89
CA ASP A 74 24.50 -9.75 17.95
C ASP A 74 24.02 -10.95 17.13
N ASN A 75 22.85 -11.52 17.46
CA ASN A 75 22.25 -12.65 16.75
C ASN A 75 20.81 -12.38 16.26
N ILE A 76 20.42 -11.10 16.17
CA ILE A 76 19.10 -10.74 15.67
C ILE A 76 19.15 -10.58 14.16
N THR A 77 18.53 -11.53 13.46
CA THR A 77 18.26 -11.41 12.03
C THR A 77 16.91 -10.75 11.78
N GLY A 78 16.88 -9.79 10.87
CA GLY A 78 15.65 -9.17 10.40
C GLY A 78 15.74 -8.71 8.97
N GLU A 79 14.60 -8.26 8.46
CA GLU A 79 14.46 -7.76 7.09
C GLU A 79 13.79 -6.39 7.14
N LEU A 80 14.12 -5.52 6.18
CA LEU A 80 13.44 -4.26 5.94
C LEU A 80 12.92 -4.28 4.51
N VAL A 81 11.73 -3.71 4.30
CA VAL A 81 11.18 -3.48 2.98
C VAL A 81 10.62 -2.08 2.90
N ILE A 82 11.00 -1.34 1.86
CA ILE A 82 10.41 -0.03 1.58
C ILE A 82 9.25 -0.25 0.61
N ARG A 83 8.06 0.19 1.02
CA ARG A 83 6.89 0.35 0.14
C ARG A 83 6.63 1.84 -0.01
N LYS A 84 6.44 2.28 -1.25
CA LYS A 84 6.16 3.68 -1.57
C LYS A 84 4.93 3.76 -2.46
N ASP A 85 4.25 4.91 -2.40
CA ASP A 85 3.24 5.28 -3.38
C ASP A 85 3.91 5.65 -4.73
N ASP A 86 3.15 5.61 -5.82
CA ASP A 86 3.65 5.98 -7.15
C ASP A 86 4.06 7.46 -7.23
N ALA A 87 3.38 8.33 -6.49
CA ALA A 87 3.70 9.76 -6.41
C ALA A 87 4.90 10.07 -5.51
N LEU A 88 5.49 9.06 -4.86
CA LEU A 88 6.69 9.21 -4.03
C LEU A 88 7.90 8.61 -4.72
N GLU A 89 8.96 9.39 -4.82
CA GLU A 89 10.31 8.86 -5.02
C GLU A 89 10.98 8.71 -3.67
N VAL A 90 11.61 7.55 -3.47
CA VAL A 90 12.40 7.25 -2.29
C VAL A 90 13.77 6.82 -2.78
N LYS A 91 14.82 7.48 -2.29
CA LYS A 91 16.21 7.09 -2.52
C LYS A 91 16.84 6.68 -1.21
N TRP A 92 17.87 5.87 -1.31
CA TRP A 92 18.63 5.30 -0.21
C TRP A 92 20.11 5.28 -0.58
N PRO A 93 21.04 5.19 0.39
CA PRO A 93 22.46 5.05 0.15
C PRO A 93 22.80 3.78 -0.64
N ASP A 94 23.93 3.81 -1.34
CA ASP A 94 24.48 2.62 -2.01
C ASP A 94 24.93 1.57 -0.97
N ASP A 95 24.94 0.29 -1.36
CA ASP A 95 25.26 -0.87 -0.50
C ASP A 95 26.55 -0.69 0.32
N GLY A 96 27.60 -0.11 -0.28
CA GLY A 96 28.87 0.13 0.40
C GLY A 96 28.86 1.22 1.49
N GLN A 97 27.74 1.93 1.67
CA GLN A 97 27.56 2.98 2.67
C GLN A 97 26.61 2.56 3.81
N LEU A 98 26.03 1.37 3.72
CA LEU A 98 25.10 0.86 4.72
C LEU A 98 25.85 0.04 5.77
N GLU A 99 25.71 0.43 7.03
CA GLU A 99 26.30 -0.29 8.15
C GLU A 99 25.32 -1.36 8.67
N GLY A 100 25.70 -2.64 8.57
CA GLY A 100 24.91 -3.76 9.09
C GLY A 100 23.67 -4.14 8.27
N LEU A 101 23.43 -3.48 7.13
CA LEU A 101 22.35 -3.78 6.19
C LEU A 101 22.92 -4.28 4.87
N GLU A 102 22.37 -5.40 4.38
CA GLU A 102 22.69 -6.00 3.09
C GLU A 102 21.49 -5.83 2.15
N PHE A 103 21.71 -5.37 0.92
CA PHE A 103 20.68 -5.37 -0.11
C PHE A 103 20.28 -6.79 -0.53
N ILE A 104 18.99 -7.03 -0.66
CA ILE A 104 18.45 -8.29 -1.18
C ILE A 104 17.36 -8.03 -2.23
N ASP A 105 17.10 -9.00 -3.10
CA ASP A 105 15.92 -8.95 -3.97
C ASP A 105 14.65 -9.06 -3.09
N VAL A 106 13.61 -8.28 -3.40
CA VAL A 106 12.32 -8.31 -2.67
C VAL A 106 11.68 -9.70 -2.64
N ARG A 107 12.00 -10.57 -3.60
CA ARG A 107 11.54 -11.97 -3.67
C ARG A 107 12.25 -12.88 -2.69
N GLU A 108 13.39 -12.46 -2.15
CA GLU A 108 14.15 -13.20 -1.14
C GLU A 108 13.68 -12.92 0.30
N LEU A 109 12.72 -12.01 0.48
CA LEU A 109 12.08 -11.75 1.77
C LEU A 109 11.40 -13.02 2.30
N LYS A 110 11.64 -13.30 3.58
CA LYS A 110 11.08 -14.46 4.30
C LYS A 110 10.23 -14.07 5.49
N LEU A 111 10.52 -12.92 6.10
CA LEU A 111 9.87 -12.39 7.30
C LEU A 111 8.82 -11.32 6.97
N LEU A 112 8.96 -10.65 5.82
CA LEU A 112 8.06 -9.59 5.35
C LEU A 112 7.42 -9.95 4.00
N PRO A 113 6.30 -9.30 3.62
CA PRO A 113 5.69 -9.49 2.30
C PRO A 113 6.66 -9.15 1.17
N THR A 114 6.66 -9.95 0.10
CA THR A 114 7.50 -9.77 -1.09
C THR A 114 7.04 -8.62 -2.01
N SER A 115 6.07 -7.84 -1.56
CA SER A 115 5.61 -6.61 -2.21
C SER A 115 6.40 -5.41 -1.67
N GLY A 116 7.28 -4.83 -2.49
CA GLY A 116 8.10 -3.69 -2.09
C GLY A 116 8.91 -3.13 -3.25
N SER A 117 9.47 -1.93 -3.04
CA SER A 117 10.36 -1.28 -4.00
C SER A 117 11.82 -1.69 -3.81
N VAL A 118 12.24 -1.88 -2.56
CA VAL A 118 13.59 -2.35 -2.20
C VAL A 118 13.53 -3.12 -0.88
N ALA A 119 14.42 -4.09 -0.71
CA ALA A 119 14.52 -4.91 0.48
C ALA A 119 15.97 -4.99 1.00
N PHE A 120 16.09 -5.14 2.31
CA PHE A 120 17.35 -5.27 3.03
C PHE A 120 17.26 -6.39 4.06
N ARG A 121 18.40 -6.97 4.41
CA ARG A 121 18.56 -7.92 5.51
C ARG A 121 19.63 -7.43 6.48
N PHE A 122 19.42 -7.66 7.76
CA PHE A 122 20.43 -7.46 8.80
C PHE A 122 20.54 -8.70 9.67
N HIS A 123 21.72 -8.88 10.27
CA HIS A 123 22.03 -10.01 11.17
C HIS A 123 22.45 -9.57 12.57
N VAL A 124 22.60 -8.26 12.77
CA VAL A 124 22.98 -7.61 14.02
C VAL A 124 22.12 -6.36 14.18
N GLN A 125 21.78 -6.00 15.42
CA GLN A 125 21.18 -4.70 15.76
C GLN A 125 22.11 -3.89 16.68
N PRO A 126 22.00 -2.55 16.69
CA PRO A 126 21.07 -1.72 15.93
C PRO A 126 21.49 -1.52 14.45
N VAL A 127 20.50 -1.25 13.59
CA VAL A 127 20.71 -0.81 12.21
C VAL A 127 19.92 0.46 11.94
N SER A 128 20.40 1.27 11.01
CA SER A 128 19.77 2.52 10.59
C SER A 128 19.79 2.63 9.09
N LEU A 129 18.68 3.04 8.49
CA LEU A 129 18.55 3.33 7.07
C LEU A 129 18.11 4.78 6.89
N GLU A 130 19.01 5.62 6.41
CA GLU A 130 18.62 6.97 5.97
C GLU A 130 17.99 6.88 4.58
N ILE A 131 16.81 7.48 4.39
CA ILE A 131 16.16 7.60 3.09
C ILE A 131 15.92 9.06 2.78
N SER A 132 16.01 9.44 1.50
CA SER A 132 15.50 10.72 1.03
C SER A 132 14.21 10.49 0.26
N THR A 133 13.22 11.32 0.54
CA THR A 133 11.89 11.23 -0.04
C THR A 133 11.59 12.50 -0.81
N ARG A 134 11.00 12.33 -1.99
CA ARG A 134 10.49 13.42 -2.81
C ARG A 134 9.08 13.10 -3.24
N LYS A 135 8.13 13.96 -2.89
CA LYS A 135 6.76 13.85 -3.36
C LYS A 135 6.60 14.60 -4.66
N PHE A 136 6.09 13.91 -5.68
CA PHE A 136 5.67 14.54 -6.92
C PHE A 136 4.20 14.91 -6.82
N GLU A 137 3.87 16.11 -7.28
CA GLU A 137 2.48 16.47 -7.55
C GLU A 137 2.09 15.78 -8.87
N SER A 138 1.64 14.53 -8.73
CA SER A 138 1.03 13.82 -9.84
C SER A 138 -0.35 14.42 -10.06
N GLU A 139 -0.53 15.11 -11.18
CA GLU A 139 -1.87 15.50 -11.62
C GLU A 139 -2.65 14.20 -11.87
N LYS A 140 -3.66 13.93 -11.03
CA LYS A 140 -4.45 12.71 -11.12
C LYS A 140 -5.25 12.78 -12.42
N VAL A 141 -4.67 12.24 -13.49
CA VAL A 141 -5.39 12.04 -14.76
C VAL A 141 -6.65 11.27 -14.39
N VAL A 142 -7.82 11.83 -14.70
CA VAL A 142 -9.08 11.14 -14.42
C VAL A 142 -9.11 9.90 -15.29
N GLN A 143 -8.71 8.77 -14.70
CA GLN A 143 -8.48 7.54 -15.45
C GLN A 143 -9.76 7.03 -16.09
N THR A 144 -10.90 7.24 -15.43
CA THR A 144 -12.20 6.82 -15.92
C THR A 144 -13.26 7.86 -15.57
N VAL A 145 -13.98 8.34 -16.57
CA VAL A 145 -15.09 9.31 -16.43
C VAL A 145 -16.40 8.65 -16.85
N VAL A 146 -17.36 8.55 -15.94
CA VAL A 146 -18.73 8.12 -16.27
C VAL A 146 -19.55 9.35 -16.66
N SER A 147 -19.87 9.49 -17.96
CA SER A 147 -20.66 10.62 -18.46
C SER A 147 -22.16 10.44 -18.22
N ARG A 148 -22.65 9.19 -18.20
CA ARG A 148 -24.05 8.85 -17.86
C ARG A 148 -24.14 7.50 -17.17
N ALA A 149 -25.08 7.38 -16.24
CA ALA A 149 -25.40 6.12 -15.58
C ALA A 149 -26.92 5.91 -15.57
N LEU A 150 -27.33 4.65 -15.73
CA LEU A 150 -28.69 4.19 -15.54
C LEU A 150 -28.64 2.87 -14.78
N VAL A 151 -29.19 2.86 -13.57
CA VAL A 151 -29.31 1.68 -12.73
C VAL A 151 -30.78 1.31 -12.62
N GLU A 152 -31.10 0.11 -13.04
CA GLU A 152 -32.44 -0.47 -12.97
C GLU A 152 -32.41 -1.60 -11.94
N MET A 153 -33.31 -1.56 -10.96
CA MET A 153 -33.40 -2.57 -9.91
C MET A 153 -34.83 -3.09 -9.84
N VAL A 154 -34.97 -4.41 -9.79
CA VAL A 154 -36.24 -5.11 -9.56
C VAL A 154 -36.11 -5.92 -8.28
N ILE A 155 -36.93 -5.61 -7.29
CA ILE A 155 -36.97 -6.36 -6.02
C ILE A 155 -37.98 -7.50 -6.16
N ASN A 156 -37.50 -8.71 -5.96
CA ASN A 156 -38.29 -9.93 -6.02
C ASN A 156 -38.96 -10.21 -4.66
N LYS A 157 -40.06 -10.99 -4.68
CA LYS A 157 -40.84 -11.33 -3.48
C LYS A 157 -40.06 -12.13 -2.43
N ASN A 158 -38.99 -12.82 -2.84
CA ASN A 158 -38.10 -13.58 -1.97
C ASN A 158 -36.99 -12.71 -1.33
N GLY A 159 -37.04 -11.38 -1.51
CA GLY A 159 -36.07 -10.45 -0.95
C GLY A 159 -34.79 -10.29 -1.78
N THR A 160 -34.66 -10.94 -2.94
CA THR A 160 -33.51 -10.70 -3.84
C THR A 160 -33.77 -9.53 -4.76
N ALA A 161 -32.71 -8.85 -5.21
CA ALA A 161 -32.79 -7.80 -6.22
C ALA A 161 -32.09 -8.25 -7.50
N SER A 162 -32.76 -8.06 -8.64
CA SER A 162 -32.12 -8.13 -9.96
C SER A 162 -31.74 -6.73 -10.38
N VAL A 163 -30.44 -6.50 -10.59
CA VAL A 163 -29.90 -5.17 -10.89
C VAL A 163 -29.30 -5.18 -12.30
N ARG A 164 -29.54 -4.12 -13.06
CA ARG A 164 -28.85 -3.85 -14.30
C ARG A 164 -28.28 -2.44 -14.23
N ALA A 165 -26.96 -2.34 -14.28
CA ALA A 165 -26.27 -1.06 -14.33
C ALA A 165 -25.72 -0.83 -15.74
N ARG A 166 -26.02 0.34 -16.31
CA ARG A 166 -25.55 0.77 -17.63
C ARG A 166 -24.82 2.09 -17.50
N TYR A 167 -23.63 2.16 -18.05
CA TYR A 167 -22.75 3.32 -17.99
C TYR A 167 -22.33 3.71 -19.41
N ARG A 168 -22.27 5.02 -19.64
CA ARG A 168 -21.52 5.61 -20.74
C ARG A 168 -20.29 6.23 -20.12
N LEU A 169 -19.11 5.77 -20.50
CA LEU A 169 -17.88 6.16 -19.83
C LEU A 169 -16.72 6.30 -20.83
N LYS A 170 -15.73 7.09 -20.44
CA LYS A 170 -14.42 7.20 -21.09
C LYS A 170 -13.38 6.67 -20.14
N SER A 171 -12.36 5.98 -20.64
CA SER A 171 -11.26 5.52 -19.80
C SER A 171 -9.92 5.63 -20.53
N SER A 172 -8.88 5.98 -19.79
CA SER A 172 -7.49 5.89 -20.21
C SER A 172 -6.94 4.46 -20.09
N GLU A 173 -7.67 3.56 -19.41
CA GLU A 173 -7.28 2.15 -19.21
C GLU A 173 -7.44 1.36 -20.51
N ARG A 174 -6.35 0.76 -21.00
CA ARG A 174 -6.29 0.16 -22.34
C ARG A 174 -6.70 -1.30 -22.44
N GLN A 175 -6.72 -2.03 -21.33
CA GLN A 175 -6.87 -3.50 -21.38
C GLN A 175 -7.84 -4.03 -20.33
N ARG A 176 -7.69 -3.59 -19.08
CA ARG A 176 -8.48 -4.05 -17.96
C ARG A 176 -9.02 -2.84 -17.22
N LEU A 177 -10.33 -2.80 -17.03
CA LEU A 177 -11.03 -1.81 -16.22
C LEU A 177 -11.43 -2.44 -14.88
N ARG A 178 -10.94 -1.90 -13.76
CA ARG A 178 -11.35 -2.36 -12.42
C ARG A 178 -12.75 -1.87 -12.10
N VAL A 179 -13.59 -2.77 -11.60
CA VAL A 179 -14.93 -2.45 -11.08
C VAL A 179 -15.15 -3.16 -9.75
N ASP A 180 -15.36 -2.38 -8.70
CA ASP A 180 -15.68 -2.91 -7.38
C ASP A 180 -17.20 -2.97 -7.23
N LEU A 181 -17.72 -4.14 -6.86
CA LEU A 181 -19.15 -4.38 -6.62
C LEU A 181 -19.36 -4.87 -5.18
N PRO A 182 -20.55 -4.66 -4.57
CA PRO A 182 -20.85 -5.20 -3.25
C PRO A 182 -20.59 -6.71 -3.20
N GLY A 183 -19.97 -7.22 -2.15
CA GLY A 183 -19.46 -8.59 -2.08
C GLY A 183 -20.52 -9.69 -2.17
N GLU A 184 -21.78 -9.36 -1.91
CA GLU A 184 -22.93 -10.28 -2.07
C GLU A 184 -23.49 -10.30 -3.51
N SER A 185 -22.92 -9.49 -4.41
CA SER A 185 -23.37 -9.42 -5.81
C SER A 185 -22.98 -10.68 -6.57
N ASN A 186 -23.94 -11.28 -7.26
CA ASN A 186 -23.68 -12.35 -8.21
C ASN A 186 -23.78 -11.81 -9.64
N VAL A 187 -22.63 -11.50 -10.24
CA VAL A 187 -22.55 -10.94 -11.59
C VAL A 187 -22.75 -12.04 -12.63
N SER A 188 -23.81 -11.89 -13.42
CA SER A 188 -24.22 -12.86 -14.44
C SER A 188 -23.63 -12.55 -15.81
N GLU A 189 -23.68 -11.28 -16.22
CA GLU A 189 -23.27 -10.84 -17.54
C GLU A 189 -22.65 -9.45 -17.50
N ILE A 190 -21.59 -9.28 -18.30
CA ILE A 190 -20.95 -8.00 -18.52
C ILE A 190 -20.85 -7.78 -20.03
N PHE A 191 -21.16 -6.57 -20.48
CA PHE A 191 -21.05 -6.16 -21.87
C PHE A 191 -20.23 -4.87 -21.98
N VAL A 192 -19.32 -4.84 -22.94
CA VAL A 192 -18.54 -3.67 -23.37
C VAL A 192 -18.86 -3.42 -24.84
N ASP A 193 -19.43 -2.26 -25.18
CA ASP A 193 -19.94 -1.92 -26.52
C ASP A 193 -20.77 -3.06 -27.16
N GLN A 194 -21.68 -3.62 -26.37
CA GLN A 194 -22.55 -4.75 -26.73
C GLN A 194 -21.84 -6.11 -26.87
N GLY A 195 -20.51 -6.15 -26.87
CA GLY A 195 -19.72 -7.38 -26.81
C GLY A 195 -19.75 -7.97 -25.40
N ARG A 196 -20.18 -9.22 -25.26
CA ARG A 196 -20.12 -9.92 -23.97
C ARG A 196 -18.66 -10.16 -23.60
N VAL A 197 -18.28 -9.81 -22.38
CA VAL A 197 -16.96 -10.09 -21.81
C VAL A 197 -17.06 -11.07 -20.65
N PRO A 198 -16.02 -11.89 -20.40
CA PRO A 198 -15.98 -12.79 -19.24
C PRO A 198 -16.05 -12.02 -17.92
N VAL A 199 -16.67 -12.63 -16.92
CA VAL A 199 -16.66 -12.13 -15.54
C VAL A 199 -15.41 -12.68 -14.88
N GLU A 200 -14.44 -11.81 -14.62
CA GLU A 200 -13.17 -12.16 -13.97
C GLU A 200 -13.04 -11.33 -12.68
N LYS A 201 -12.72 -11.98 -11.56
CA LYS A 201 -12.32 -11.28 -10.35
C LYS A 201 -10.95 -10.64 -10.58
N ALA A 202 -10.68 -9.50 -9.94
CA ALA A 202 -9.34 -8.92 -9.94
C ALA A 202 -8.33 -9.86 -9.25
N GLY A 203 -7.04 -9.70 -9.57
CA GLY A 203 -5.97 -10.50 -8.97
C GLY A 203 -5.81 -10.27 -7.47
N ASP A 204 -5.12 -11.19 -6.79
CA ASP A 204 -4.90 -11.17 -5.34
C ASP A 204 -4.12 -9.93 -4.85
N ASP A 205 -3.43 -9.25 -5.76
CA ASP A 205 -2.69 -8.00 -5.55
C ASP A 205 -3.59 -6.75 -5.55
N GLN A 206 -4.88 -6.90 -5.88
CA GLN A 206 -5.84 -5.80 -5.93
C GLN A 206 -6.88 -5.93 -4.81
N GLU A 207 -6.52 -5.47 -3.61
CA GLU A 207 -7.44 -5.45 -2.47
C GLU A 207 -8.67 -4.59 -2.77
N ALA A 208 -9.85 -5.17 -2.56
CA ALA A 208 -11.13 -4.48 -2.57
C ALA A 208 -11.43 -3.91 -1.17
N PRO A 209 -12.16 -2.80 -1.05
CA PRO A 209 -12.65 -2.32 0.24
C PRO A 209 -13.46 -3.39 0.97
N GLU A 210 -13.52 -3.30 2.31
CA GLU A 210 -14.29 -4.24 3.13
C GLU A 210 -15.76 -4.32 2.68
N GLY A 211 -16.24 -5.55 2.43
CA GLY A 211 -17.61 -5.78 1.93
C GLY A 211 -17.76 -5.61 0.41
N TRP A 212 -16.68 -5.43 -0.34
CA TRP A 212 -16.68 -5.34 -1.80
C TRP A 212 -15.89 -6.50 -2.44
N THR A 213 -16.17 -6.75 -3.71
CA THR A 213 -15.42 -7.68 -4.56
C THR A 213 -14.97 -6.92 -5.80
N ALA A 214 -13.66 -6.93 -6.06
CA ALA A 214 -13.08 -6.33 -7.24
C ALA A 214 -13.19 -7.27 -8.45
N TYR A 215 -13.62 -6.72 -9.59
CA TYR A 215 -13.69 -7.37 -10.88
C TYR A 215 -12.76 -6.68 -11.88
N SER A 216 -12.20 -7.44 -12.81
CA SER A 216 -11.30 -6.95 -13.85
C SER A 216 -11.93 -7.17 -15.24
N LEU A 217 -12.43 -6.10 -15.84
CA LEU A 217 -13.20 -6.16 -17.09
C LEU A 217 -12.29 -5.98 -18.29
N ASN A 218 -12.32 -6.89 -19.26
CA ASN A 218 -11.58 -6.69 -20.50
C ASN A 218 -12.19 -5.56 -21.33
N VAL A 219 -11.44 -4.47 -21.53
CA VAL A 219 -11.82 -3.31 -22.35
C VAL A 219 -10.86 -3.09 -23.53
N ALA A 220 -10.03 -4.08 -23.88
CA ALA A 220 -9.03 -3.98 -24.94
C ALA A 220 -9.60 -3.70 -26.35
N GLY A 221 -10.90 -3.91 -26.54
CA GLY A 221 -11.61 -3.57 -27.77
C GLY A 221 -12.08 -2.11 -27.87
N THR A 222 -11.87 -1.31 -26.82
CA THR A 222 -12.29 0.10 -26.76
C THR A 222 -11.13 1.03 -27.14
N THR A 223 -11.45 2.22 -27.67
CA THR A 223 -10.45 3.25 -27.93
C THR A 223 -10.22 4.07 -26.66
N THR A 224 -8.95 4.30 -26.31
CA THR A 224 -8.55 5.16 -25.18
C THR A 224 -9.16 6.55 -25.32
N ASP A 225 -9.70 7.10 -24.23
CA ASP A 225 -10.34 8.42 -24.14
C ASP A 225 -11.56 8.67 -25.04
N GLU A 226 -12.03 7.64 -25.76
CA GLU A 226 -13.33 7.65 -26.44
C GLU A 226 -14.43 7.08 -25.54
N GLU A 227 -15.68 7.45 -25.83
CA GLU A 227 -16.81 6.93 -25.08
C GLU A 227 -17.13 5.50 -25.49
N PHE A 228 -17.31 4.62 -24.50
CA PHE A 228 -17.85 3.29 -24.68
C PHE A 228 -18.98 3.01 -23.68
N PHE A 229 -19.74 1.95 -23.94
CA PHE A 229 -20.85 1.52 -23.11
C PHE A 229 -20.49 0.29 -22.29
N LEU A 230 -20.66 0.39 -20.97
CA LEU A 230 -20.53 -0.72 -20.03
C LEU A 230 -21.92 -1.11 -19.51
N SER A 231 -22.27 -2.39 -19.56
CA SER A 231 -23.47 -2.93 -18.91
C SER A 231 -23.11 -4.10 -18.00
N ILE A 232 -23.57 -4.06 -16.76
CA ILE A 232 -23.37 -5.09 -15.74
C ILE A 232 -24.75 -5.60 -15.28
N ARG A 233 -24.91 -6.92 -15.16
CA ARG A 233 -26.16 -7.59 -14.77
C ARG A 233 -25.91 -8.71 -13.78
#